data_AF-A0AA40C8E9-F1
#
_entry.id   AF-A0AA40C8E9-F1
#
_cell.length_a   1.000
_cell.length_b   1.000
_cell.length_c   1.000
_cell.angle_alpha   90.00
_cell.angle_beta   90.00
_cell.angle_gamma   90.00
#
_symmetry.space_group_name_H-M   'P 1'
#
loop_
_entity.id
_entity.type
_entity.pdbx_description
1 polymer ?
#
loop_
_entity_poly.entity_id
_entity_poly.type
_entity_poly.pdbx_seq_one_letter_code
_entity_poly.pdbx_strand_id
1 'polypeptide(L)'
;MTWIRNPFFKAPAPSSSSSSSASSSSPPAGGLAGPTAVNSDDDEDTDVEATAGAGAPPPTATADAAAAAAEDAGLAPLLRPPTTKMTGHQFFYIFIIDGIGAMILSGGINFAIAYAMYTSASTLTHPINLFQLPNTLAGDAAVTIIVQSIITWLIELLLVNRDLASGGVAPVGFIDPPPPNYRLLRWFLFLDRTPSSSSESDEPAQGSVAHWAYFMFSQVLRGFLVAIPSFMLFWGPCVGILTAVGMRSGGDWVFEATWAPEIFKFLLGGLLSLVQTPLFALFWLVRAGWAVRTREVAVGVGGVEGV
;
A
#
# COMPACT_ATOMS: atom_id res chain seq x y z
N MET A 1 -0.69 8.60 17.13
CA MET A 1 -1.53 7.65 16.34
C MET A 1 -1.01 6.25 16.55
N THR A 2 -1.66 5.45 17.39
CA THR A 2 -1.59 3.99 17.27
C THR A 2 -2.09 3.69 15.86
N TRP A 3 -1.23 3.12 14.99
CA TRP A 3 -1.74 2.42 13.82
C TRP A 3 -2.88 1.56 14.33
N ILE A 4 -4.07 1.64 13.73
CA ILE A 4 -5.10 0.64 14.00
C ILE A 4 -4.39 -0.67 13.73
N ARG A 5 -4.03 -1.40 14.80
CA ARG A 5 -3.50 -2.75 14.69
C ARG A 5 -4.53 -3.43 13.82
N ASN A 6 -4.12 -3.76 12.60
CA ASN A 6 -5.00 -4.39 11.66
C ASN A 6 -5.52 -5.65 12.37
N PRO A 7 -6.83 -5.78 12.66
CA PRO A 7 -7.33 -6.88 13.50
C PRO A 7 -7.04 -8.25 12.89
N PHE A 8 -6.66 -8.28 11.61
CA PHE A 8 -6.24 -9.48 10.88
C PHE A 8 -4.79 -9.92 11.16
N PHE A 9 -3.97 -9.11 11.83
CA PHE A 9 -2.58 -9.44 12.16
C PHE A 9 -2.36 -9.30 13.66
N LYS A 10 -2.58 -10.40 14.39
CA LYS A 10 -2.02 -10.57 15.73
C LYS A 10 -0.51 -10.72 15.57
N ALA A 11 0.26 -9.83 16.18
CA ALA A 11 1.68 -10.10 16.39
C ALA A 11 1.79 -11.44 17.16
N PRO A 12 2.71 -12.34 16.77
CA PRO A 12 3.00 -13.53 17.58
C PRO A 12 3.34 -13.06 19.00
N ALA A 13 2.78 -13.75 20.00
CA ALA A 13 3.07 -13.44 21.39
C ALA A 13 4.59 -13.48 21.59
N PRO A 14 5.18 -12.53 22.32
CA PRO A 14 6.61 -12.58 22.62
C PRO A 14 6.90 -13.93 23.27
N SER A 15 7.76 -14.72 22.63
CA SER A 15 8.24 -15.98 23.21
C SER A 15 8.89 -15.64 24.53
N SER A 16 8.37 -16.20 25.62
CA SER A 16 8.98 -16.11 26.93
C SER A 16 10.43 -16.59 26.84
N SER A 17 11.38 -15.67 26.87
CA SER A 17 12.80 -15.99 26.99
C SER A 17 13.01 -16.62 28.36
N SER A 18 13.05 -17.95 28.40
CA SER A 18 13.54 -18.69 29.55
C SER A 18 15.02 -18.36 29.72
N SER A 19 15.34 -17.61 30.77
CA SER A 19 16.70 -17.38 31.22
C SER A 19 17.30 -18.70 31.72
N SER A 20 18.05 -19.38 30.85
CA SER A 20 18.90 -20.50 31.24
C SER A 20 20.17 -19.95 31.88
N SER A 21 20.25 -20.07 33.20
CA SER A 21 21.46 -19.89 33.99
C SER A 21 22.55 -20.88 33.53
N ALA A 22 23.59 -20.39 32.87
CA ALA A 22 24.77 -21.16 32.53
C ALA A 22 25.69 -21.27 33.76
N SER A 23 25.83 -22.50 34.26
CA SER A 23 26.79 -22.91 35.28
C SER A 23 28.20 -23.01 34.69
N SER A 24 29.16 -22.52 35.47
CA SER A 24 30.60 -22.54 35.26
C SER A 24 31.20 -23.96 35.17
N SER A 25 32.10 -24.16 34.21
CA SER A 25 33.13 -25.21 34.27
C SER A 25 34.43 -24.72 33.63
N SER A 26 35.52 -24.91 34.38
CA SER A 26 36.89 -24.45 34.11
C SER A 26 37.59 -25.22 32.97
N PRO A 27 38.65 -24.66 32.36
CA PRO A 27 39.48 -25.36 31.37
C PRO A 27 40.71 -26.04 32.02
N PRO A 28 41.29 -27.09 31.40
CA PRO A 28 42.63 -27.53 31.71
C PRO A 28 43.67 -26.99 30.72
N ALA A 29 44.85 -26.71 31.26
CA ALA A 29 46.05 -26.27 30.58
C ALA A 29 46.75 -27.42 29.83
N GLY A 30 47.42 -27.09 28.72
CA GLY A 30 48.40 -27.93 28.05
C GLY A 30 49.29 -27.07 27.16
N GLY A 31 50.59 -26.98 27.49
CA GLY A 31 51.59 -26.18 26.79
C GLY A 31 52.65 -27.01 26.05
N LEU A 32 53.70 -26.28 25.61
CA LEU A 32 54.98 -26.66 24.97
C LEU A 32 55.00 -26.47 23.43
N ALA A 33 55.65 -25.41 22.90
CA ALA A 33 57.09 -25.21 22.58
C ALA A 33 57.51 -25.90 21.26
N GLY A 34 58.22 -25.33 20.26
CA GLY A 34 58.94 -24.06 19.95
C GLY A 34 59.33 -24.13 18.43
N PRO A 35 60.50 -23.67 17.95
CA PRO A 35 61.02 -22.29 17.89
C PRO A 35 61.49 -21.85 16.45
N THR A 36 62.14 -20.66 16.38
CA THR A 36 63.09 -20.12 15.36
C THR A 36 62.57 -19.60 14.01
N ALA A 37 63.06 -18.52 13.39
CA ALA A 37 64.00 -17.41 13.69
C ALA A 37 64.07 -16.48 12.44
N VAL A 38 64.77 -15.33 12.60
CA VAL A 38 65.37 -14.44 11.55
C VAL A 38 64.39 -13.40 10.94
N ASN A 39 64.41 -12.11 11.26
CA ASN A 39 65.44 -11.05 11.27
C ASN A 39 65.82 -10.53 9.87
N SER A 40 65.35 -9.33 9.53
CA SER A 40 66.03 -8.41 8.62
C SER A 40 65.43 -7.02 8.81
N ASP A 41 66.25 -6.17 9.40
CA ASP A 41 66.20 -4.72 9.44
C ASP A 41 66.04 -4.12 8.04
N ASP A 42 65.37 -2.98 7.94
CA ASP A 42 65.87 -1.84 7.16
C ASP A 42 65.16 -0.56 7.62
N ASP A 43 66.00 0.36 8.09
CA ASP A 43 65.71 1.74 8.44
C ASP A 43 65.30 2.57 7.22
N GLU A 44 64.35 3.49 7.37
CA GLU A 44 64.49 4.82 6.76
C GLU A 44 63.66 5.87 7.53
N ASP A 45 64.38 6.73 8.24
CA ASP A 45 63.95 8.03 8.72
C ASP A 45 63.52 8.94 7.56
N THR A 46 62.46 9.74 7.75
CA THR A 46 62.45 11.15 7.34
C THR A 46 61.23 11.91 7.91
N ASP A 47 61.58 12.90 8.74
CA ASP A 47 61.08 14.27 8.75
C ASP A 47 59.62 14.61 9.08
N VAL A 48 59.51 14.94 10.37
CA VAL A 48 58.74 16.01 11.01
C VAL A 48 58.39 17.21 10.11
N GLU A 49 57.10 17.43 9.86
CA GLU A 49 56.57 18.77 9.58
C GLU A 49 55.39 19.09 10.52
N ALA A 50 55.53 20.20 11.24
CA ALA A 50 54.56 20.71 12.19
C ALA A 50 53.43 21.45 11.46
N THR A 51 52.17 21.09 11.76
CA THR A 51 51.03 21.97 11.49
C THR A 51 50.17 22.14 12.74
N ALA A 52 50.08 23.39 13.17
CA ALA A 52 49.21 23.86 14.23
C ALA A 52 47.79 24.10 13.69
N GLY A 53 46.79 23.65 14.45
CA GLY A 53 45.55 24.39 14.71
C GLY A 53 44.53 24.56 13.58
N ALA A 54 43.59 23.61 13.47
CA ALA A 54 42.21 23.90 13.07
C ALA A 54 41.28 22.85 13.70
N GLY A 55 40.29 23.30 14.46
CA GLY A 55 39.38 22.45 15.24
C GLY A 55 38.60 21.45 14.38
N ALA A 56 38.57 20.20 14.83
CA ALA A 56 37.74 19.16 14.26
C ALA A 56 36.25 19.54 14.41
N PRO A 57 35.43 19.49 13.34
CA PRO A 57 33.98 19.56 13.49
C PRO A 57 33.48 18.29 14.21
N PRO A 58 32.40 18.38 15.01
CA PRO A 58 31.87 17.24 15.75
C PRO A 58 31.43 16.13 14.78
N PRO A 59 31.53 14.84 15.19
CA PRO A 59 31.12 13.72 14.36
C PRO A 59 29.64 13.88 14.01
N THR A 60 29.36 13.99 12.72
CA THR A 60 28.01 13.96 12.17
C THR A 60 27.44 12.58 12.49
N ALA A 61 26.46 12.52 13.39
CA ALA A 61 25.73 11.30 13.70
C ALA A 61 25.11 10.77 12.39
N THR A 62 25.64 9.66 11.90
CA THR A 62 25.15 9.00 10.69
C THR A 62 23.75 8.46 10.94
N ALA A 63 22.94 8.39 9.89
CA ALA A 63 21.60 7.79 9.92
C ALA A 63 21.59 6.37 10.53
N ASP A 64 22.74 5.70 10.53
CA ASP A 64 22.95 4.38 11.12
C ASP A 64 22.91 4.38 12.65
N ALA A 65 23.32 5.48 13.32
CA ALA A 65 23.22 5.61 14.78
C ALA A 65 21.78 5.88 15.24
N ALA A 66 21.00 6.60 14.45
CA ALA A 66 19.56 6.80 14.69
C ALA A 66 18.75 5.51 14.44
N ALA A 67 19.19 4.69 13.48
CA ALA A 67 18.60 3.37 13.24
C ALA A 67 18.90 2.38 14.38
N ALA A 68 20.12 2.39 14.93
CA ALA A 68 20.50 1.56 16.08
C ALA A 68 19.77 1.96 17.37
N ALA A 69 19.55 3.25 17.60
CA ALA A 69 18.78 3.74 18.76
C ALA A 69 17.28 3.42 18.68
N ALA A 70 16.73 3.21 17.47
CA ALA A 70 15.35 2.82 17.28
C ALA A 70 15.12 1.31 17.52
N GLU A 71 16.17 0.49 17.38
CA GLU A 71 16.09 -0.96 17.58
C GLU A 71 16.01 -1.35 19.08
N ASP A 72 16.63 -0.55 19.96
CA ASP A 72 16.67 -0.80 21.41
C ASP A 72 15.37 -0.39 22.14
N ALA A 73 14.44 0.31 21.45
CA ALA A 73 13.22 0.86 22.04
C ALA A 73 11.96 -0.04 21.93
N GLY A 74 12.05 -1.25 21.38
CA GLY A 74 10.97 -2.25 21.43
C GLY A 74 9.61 -1.85 20.83
N LEU A 75 9.57 -0.84 19.95
CA LEU A 75 8.33 -0.19 19.47
C LEU A 75 8.08 -0.42 17.96
N ALA A 76 7.41 -1.54 17.65
CA ALA A 76 6.70 -1.85 16.40
C ALA A 76 7.56 -1.98 15.11
N PRO A 77 7.14 -2.81 14.12
CA PRO A 77 7.92 -2.99 12.90
C PRO A 77 8.00 -1.67 12.10
N LEU A 78 9.17 -1.03 12.16
CA LEU A 78 10.01 -0.60 11.04
C LEU A 78 9.27 -0.30 9.72
N LEU A 79 8.38 0.70 9.70
CA LEU A 79 8.04 1.33 8.43
C LEU A 79 9.32 1.92 7.85
N ARG A 80 9.60 1.63 6.58
CA ARG A 80 10.73 2.24 5.87
C ARG A 80 10.58 3.76 5.85
N PRO A 81 11.69 4.51 5.89
CA PRO A 81 11.63 5.96 5.82
C PRO A 81 10.95 6.42 4.52
N PRO A 82 10.16 7.52 4.55
CA PRO A 82 9.50 8.04 3.36
C PRO A 82 10.50 8.42 2.27
N THR A 83 10.20 7.99 1.05
CA THR A 83 11.05 8.26 -0.11
C THR A 83 10.97 9.72 -0.57
N THR A 84 12.10 10.32 -0.93
CA THR A 84 12.22 11.70 -1.43
C THR A 84 12.06 11.83 -2.94
N LYS A 85 12.04 10.71 -3.66
CA LYS A 85 11.78 10.62 -5.10
C LYS A 85 11.15 9.27 -5.41
N MET A 86 10.46 9.16 -6.54
CA MET A 86 9.89 7.89 -6.99
C MET A 86 11.02 6.90 -7.30
N THR A 87 11.06 5.80 -6.54
CA THR A 87 12.07 4.75 -6.72
C THR A 87 11.64 3.80 -7.85
N GLY A 88 12.61 3.16 -8.51
CA GLY A 88 12.32 2.15 -9.54
C GLY A 88 11.49 0.98 -8.99
N HIS A 89 11.72 0.60 -7.73
CA HIS A 89 10.92 -0.43 -7.06
C HIS A 89 9.45 -0.01 -6.87
N GLN A 90 9.20 1.24 -6.43
CA GLN A 90 7.83 1.77 -6.34
C GLN A 90 7.17 1.87 -7.72
N PHE A 91 7.91 2.30 -8.74
CA PHE A 91 7.39 2.34 -10.11
C PHE A 91 6.97 0.94 -10.59
N PHE A 92 7.84 -0.06 -10.39
CA PHE A 92 7.55 -1.45 -10.75
C PHE A 92 6.32 -1.99 -10.01
N TYR A 93 6.25 -1.76 -8.69
CA TYR A 93 5.11 -2.13 -7.85
C TYR A 93 3.81 -1.52 -8.38
N ILE A 94 3.77 -0.19 -8.54
CA ILE A 94 2.55 0.55 -8.89
C ILE A 94 2.07 0.24 -10.32
N PHE A 95 2.97 0.18 -11.31
CA PHE A 95 2.55 0.11 -12.72
C PHE A 95 2.59 -1.30 -13.30
N ILE A 96 3.47 -2.16 -12.82
CA ILE A 96 3.60 -3.53 -13.35
C ILE A 96 2.74 -4.49 -12.53
N ILE A 97 2.92 -4.51 -11.21
CA ILE A 97 2.14 -5.40 -10.34
C ILE A 97 0.71 -4.89 -10.25
N ASP A 98 0.53 -3.66 -9.76
CA ASP A 98 -0.82 -3.11 -9.57
C ASP A 98 -1.42 -2.62 -10.88
N GLY A 99 -0.66 -2.34 -11.94
CA GLY A 99 -1.23 -1.99 -13.24
C GLY A 99 -1.54 -3.21 -14.10
N ILE A 100 -0.50 -3.79 -14.71
CA ILE A 100 -0.64 -4.90 -15.66
C ILE A 100 -1.13 -6.18 -14.98
N GLY A 101 -0.61 -6.50 -13.78
CA GLY A 101 -1.04 -7.67 -13.01
C GLY A 101 -2.52 -7.60 -12.66
N ALA A 102 -2.98 -6.45 -12.16
CA ALA A 102 -4.40 -6.23 -11.87
C ALA A 102 -5.28 -6.27 -13.13
N MET A 103 -4.82 -5.70 -14.25
CA MET A 103 -5.51 -5.76 -15.54
C MET A 103 -5.81 -7.19 -15.95
N ILE A 104 -4.80 -8.07 -15.93
CA ILE A 104 -4.94 -9.47 -16.33
C ILE A 104 -5.90 -10.20 -15.39
N LEU A 105 -5.72 -10.02 -14.07
CA LEU A 105 -6.53 -10.69 -13.07
C LEU A 105 -8.00 -10.24 -13.11
N SER A 106 -8.24 -8.93 -13.11
CA SER A 106 -9.59 -8.36 -13.11
C SER A 106 -10.32 -8.59 -14.43
N GLY A 107 -9.62 -8.45 -15.56
CA GLY A 107 -10.15 -8.80 -16.87
C GLY A 107 -10.54 -10.28 -16.92
N GLY A 108 -9.67 -11.18 -16.46
CA GLY A 108 -9.93 -12.62 -16.40
C GLY A 108 -11.15 -12.99 -15.53
N ILE A 109 -11.30 -12.37 -14.36
CA ILE A 109 -12.46 -12.60 -13.49
C ILE A 109 -13.76 -12.12 -14.15
N ASN A 110 -13.76 -10.92 -14.74
CA ASN A 110 -14.93 -10.40 -15.45
C ASN A 110 -15.29 -11.25 -16.66
N PHE A 111 -14.30 -11.73 -17.42
CA PHE A 111 -14.48 -12.68 -18.51
C PHE A 111 -15.13 -13.97 -18.03
N ALA A 112 -14.63 -14.56 -16.94
CA ALA A 112 -15.16 -15.82 -16.41
C ALA A 112 -16.62 -15.69 -15.94
N ILE A 113 -16.96 -14.58 -15.28
CA ILE A 113 -18.35 -14.28 -14.88
C ILE A 113 -19.24 -14.12 -16.11
N ALA A 114 -18.80 -13.33 -17.09
CA ALA A 114 -19.54 -13.12 -18.33
C ALA A 114 -19.77 -14.44 -19.08
N TYR A 115 -18.71 -15.25 -19.23
CA TYR A 115 -18.79 -16.56 -19.86
C TYR A 115 -19.82 -17.44 -19.15
N ALA A 116 -19.75 -17.55 -17.82
CA ALA A 116 -20.72 -18.33 -17.06
C ALA A 116 -22.16 -17.82 -17.23
N MET A 117 -22.36 -16.50 -17.24
CA MET A 117 -23.69 -15.89 -17.36
C MET A 117 -24.28 -16.05 -18.76
N TYR A 118 -23.51 -15.79 -19.81
CA TYR A 118 -23.99 -15.80 -21.19
C TYR A 118 -24.03 -17.19 -21.81
N THR A 119 -23.22 -18.14 -21.34
CA THR A 119 -23.32 -19.54 -21.80
C THR A 119 -24.43 -20.32 -21.12
N SER A 120 -24.81 -19.96 -19.88
CA SER A 120 -25.91 -20.61 -19.16
C SER A 120 -27.29 -20.00 -19.44
N ALA A 121 -27.35 -18.76 -19.94
CA ALA A 121 -28.60 -18.12 -20.31
C ALA A 121 -29.22 -18.78 -21.57
N SER A 122 -30.54 -19.00 -21.54
CA SER A 122 -31.31 -19.36 -22.75
C SER A 122 -31.39 -18.15 -23.69
N THR A 123 -30.32 -17.89 -24.44
CA THR A 123 -30.20 -16.78 -25.39
C THR A 123 -31.18 -16.88 -26.57
N LEU A 124 -31.77 -18.07 -26.77
CA LEU A 124 -32.87 -18.30 -27.71
C LEU A 124 -34.20 -17.67 -27.26
N THR A 125 -34.44 -17.53 -25.95
CA THR A 125 -35.66 -16.90 -25.40
C THR A 125 -35.42 -15.46 -24.92
N HIS A 126 -34.20 -15.14 -24.50
CA HIS A 126 -33.83 -13.80 -24.04
C HIS A 126 -32.53 -13.34 -24.70
N PRO A 127 -32.59 -12.62 -25.84
CA PRO A 127 -31.40 -12.15 -26.52
C PRO A 127 -30.59 -11.19 -25.63
N ILE A 128 -29.29 -11.12 -25.87
CA ILE A 128 -28.40 -10.20 -25.18
C ILE A 128 -28.56 -8.84 -25.83
N ASN A 129 -29.10 -7.90 -25.07
CA ASN A 129 -29.45 -6.57 -25.53
C ASN A 129 -28.50 -5.54 -24.93
N LEU A 130 -28.34 -4.39 -25.60
CA LEU A 130 -27.56 -3.31 -25.03
C LEU A 130 -28.28 -2.69 -23.84
N PHE A 131 -29.55 -2.30 -23.99
CA PHE A 131 -30.29 -1.58 -22.96
C PHE A 131 -31.45 -2.37 -22.36
N GLN A 132 -32.11 -3.23 -23.13
CA GLN A 132 -33.29 -3.96 -22.66
C GLN A 132 -32.96 -5.07 -21.65
N LEU A 133 -33.79 -5.17 -20.63
CA LEU A 133 -33.82 -6.28 -19.67
C LEU A 133 -34.37 -7.56 -20.34
N PRO A 134 -34.04 -8.77 -19.86
CA PRO A 134 -33.26 -9.06 -18.65
C PRO A 134 -31.74 -9.06 -18.83
N ASN A 135 -31.24 -9.25 -20.07
CA ASN A 135 -29.81 -9.43 -20.36
C ASN A 135 -29.19 -8.15 -20.94
N THR A 136 -29.11 -7.09 -20.14
CA THR A 136 -28.55 -5.78 -20.56
C THR A 136 -27.03 -5.72 -20.39
N LEU A 137 -26.30 -5.45 -21.48
CA LEU A 137 -24.86 -5.19 -21.42
C LEU A 137 -24.54 -3.83 -20.78
N ALA A 138 -25.33 -2.80 -21.06
CA ALA A 138 -25.10 -1.47 -20.51
C ALA A 138 -25.32 -1.43 -18.99
N GLY A 139 -26.34 -2.13 -18.49
CA GLY A 139 -26.59 -2.26 -17.05
C GLY A 139 -25.51 -3.07 -16.37
N ASP A 140 -25.09 -4.18 -16.97
CA ASP A 140 -24.02 -5.02 -16.42
C ASP A 140 -22.65 -4.30 -16.42
N ALA A 141 -22.37 -3.48 -17.43
CA ALA A 141 -21.21 -2.59 -17.45
C ALA A 141 -21.26 -1.54 -16.33
N ALA A 142 -22.42 -0.91 -16.12
CA ALA A 142 -22.63 0.07 -15.06
C ALA A 142 -22.36 -0.53 -13.67
N VAL A 143 -22.93 -1.72 -13.41
CA VAL A 143 -22.74 -2.44 -12.14
C VAL A 143 -21.28 -2.84 -11.96
N THR A 144 -20.63 -3.39 -13.00
CA THR A 144 -19.20 -3.71 -12.95
C THR A 144 -18.36 -2.51 -12.54
N ILE A 145 -18.55 -1.34 -13.17
CA ILE A 145 -17.73 -0.17 -12.83
C ILE A 145 -17.89 0.21 -11.36
N ILE A 146 -19.12 0.25 -10.85
CA ILE A 146 -19.39 0.65 -9.47
C ILE A 146 -18.84 -0.37 -8.47
N VAL A 147 -19.21 -1.64 -8.64
CA VAL A 147 -18.84 -2.71 -7.71
C VAL A 147 -17.34 -2.95 -7.73
N GLN A 148 -16.73 -2.99 -8.93
CA GLN A 148 -15.28 -3.16 -9.07
C GLN A 148 -14.54 -2.01 -8.40
N SER A 149 -14.92 -0.75 -8.62
CA SER A 149 -14.27 0.40 -7.97
C SER A 149 -14.26 0.28 -6.44
N ILE A 150 -15.38 -0.15 -5.85
CA ILE A 150 -15.49 -0.35 -4.39
C ILE A 150 -14.60 -1.50 -3.93
N ILE A 151 -14.68 -2.65 -4.59
CA ILE A 151 -13.89 -3.84 -4.20
C ILE A 151 -12.40 -3.56 -4.37
N THR A 152 -11.99 -2.98 -5.49
CA THR A 152 -10.61 -2.60 -5.77
C THR A 152 -10.09 -1.62 -4.72
N TRP A 153 -10.86 -0.60 -4.35
CA TRP A 153 -10.48 0.31 -3.26
C TRP A 153 -10.18 -0.43 -1.94
N LEU A 154 -11.03 -1.40 -1.57
CA LEU A 154 -10.87 -2.19 -0.36
C LEU A 154 -9.68 -3.14 -0.43
N ILE A 155 -9.46 -3.79 -1.57
CA ILE A 155 -8.31 -4.68 -1.79
C ILE A 155 -7.01 -3.89 -1.68
N GLU A 156 -6.90 -2.76 -2.35
CA GLU A 156 -5.71 -1.90 -2.33
C GLU A 156 -5.41 -1.35 -0.94
N LEU A 157 -6.45 -0.96 -0.20
CA LEU A 157 -6.33 -0.60 1.20
C LEU A 157 -5.67 -1.73 2.01
N LEU A 158 -6.04 -2.99 1.79
CA LEU A 158 -5.49 -4.11 2.54
C LEU A 158 -4.08 -4.49 2.09
N LEU A 159 -3.86 -4.59 0.77
CA LEU A 159 -2.59 -5.03 0.19
C LEU A 159 -1.48 -4.02 0.47
N VAL A 160 -1.68 -2.74 0.15
CA VAL A 160 -0.65 -1.71 0.35
C VAL A 160 -0.34 -1.54 1.83
N ASN A 161 -1.34 -1.59 2.72
CA ASN A 161 -1.07 -1.53 4.16
C ASN A 161 -0.28 -2.74 4.66
N ARG A 162 -0.56 -3.94 4.14
CA ARG A 162 0.20 -5.14 4.47
C ARG A 162 1.64 -5.02 3.98
N ASP A 163 1.84 -4.55 2.76
CA ASP A 163 3.16 -4.43 2.13
C ASP A 163 3.98 -3.30 2.75
N LEU A 164 3.34 -2.23 3.23
CA LEU A 164 3.98 -1.22 4.06
C LEU A 164 4.39 -1.82 5.42
N ALA A 165 3.49 -2.56 6.08
CA ALA A 165 3.75 -3.14 7.40
C ALA A 165 4.84 -4.23 7.38
N SER A 166 5.00 -4.95 6.27
CA SER A 166 6.09 -5.91 6.05
C SER A 166 7.38 -5.25 5.55
N GLY A 167 7.37 -3.95 5.26
CA GLY A 167 8.48 -3.25 4.65
C GLY A 167 8.73 -3.63 3.18
N GLY A 168 7.79 -4.31 2.52
CA GLY A 168 7.86 -4.66 1.10
C GLY A 168 7.91 -3.43 0.18
N VAL A 169 7.23 -2.35 0.56
CA VAL A 169 7.26 -1.07 -0.17
C VAL A 169 7.49 0.10 0.78
N ALA A 170 8.25 1.11 0.32
CA ALA A 170 8.48 2.32 1.10
C ALA A 170 7.37 3.35 0.85
N PRO A 171 6.92 4.10 1.86
CA PRO A 171 5.94 5.15 1.69
C PRO A 171 6.47 6.28 0.78
N VAL A 172 5.55 6.95 0.08
CA VAL A 172 5.88 8.08 -0.80
C VAL A 172 5.90 9.35 0.03
N GLY A 173 7.09 9.92 0.24
CA GLY A 173 7.26 11.14 1.02
C GLY A 173 7.17 12.40 0.18
N PHE A 174 7.66 12.40 -1.05
CA PHE A 174 7.90 13.64 -1.82
C PHE A 174 6.67 14.47 -2.22
N ILE A 175 5.45 13.98 -1.97
CA ILE A 175 4.22 14.72 -2.23
C ILE A 175 3.77 15.38 -0.93
N ASP A 176 3.49 16.68 -0.96
CA ASP A 176 3.00 17.42 0.21
C ASP A 176 1.48 17.26 0.39
N PRO A 177 0.98 17.26 1.64
CA PRO A 177 -0.45 17.18 1.90
C PRO A 177 -1.17 18.47 1.43
N PRO A 178 -2.43 18.36 0.97
CA PRO A 178 -3.18 19.53 0.55
C PRO A 178 -3.41 20.55 1.69
N PRO A 179 -3.50 21.85 1.36
CA PRO A 179 -3.67 22.91 2.34
C PRO A 179 -5.01 22.79 3.09
N PRO A 180 -5.11 23.37 4.31
CA PRO A 180 -6.25 23.20 5.22
C PRO A 180 -7.60 23.70 4.68
N ASN A 181 -7.59 24.55 3.65
CA ASN A 181 -8.80 25.12 3.07
C ASN A 181 -9.67 24.08 2.32
N TYR A 182 -9.12 22.93 1.92
CA TYR A 182 -9.84 21.89 1.17
C TYR A 182 -10.37 20.77 2.08
N ARG A 183 -11.38 21.07 2.91
CA ARG A 183 -11.97 20.12 3.88
C ARG A 183 -12.45 18.80 3.26
N LEU A 184 -13.14 18.84 2.12
CA LEU A 184 -13.61 17.62 1.46
C LEU A 184 -12.46 16.75 0.95
N LEU A 185 -11.42 17.37 0.39
CA LEU A 185 -10.24 16.66 -0.09
C LEU A 185 -9.47 16.04 1.08
N ARG A 186 -9.32 16.77 2.19
CA ARG A 186 -8.68 16.27 3.41
C ARG A 186 -9.48 15.14 4.06
N TRP A 187 -10.81 15.25 4.12
CA TRP A 187 -11.68 14.16 4.54
C TRP A 187 -11.51 12.92 3.65
N PHE A 188 -11.51 13.10 2.33
CA PHE A 188 -11.32 12.02 1.36
C PHE A 188 -9.97 11.33 1.56
N LEU A 189 -8.90 12.11 1.74
CA LEU A 189 -7.52 11.67 1.98
C LEU A 189 -7.25 11.20 3.43
N PHE A 190 -8.25 11.22 4.31
CA PHE A 190 -8.14 10.88 5.74
C PHE A 190 -7.15 11.75 6.55
N LEU A 191 -6.96 13.01 6.15
CA LEU A 191 -6.11 13.96 6.88
C LEU A 191 -6.82 14.62 8.07
N ASP A 192 -8.15 14.57 8.11
CA ASP A 192 -8.96 15.22 9.16
C ASP A 192 -9.30 14.30 10.35
N ARG A 193 -8.64 13.14 10.48
CA ARG A 193 -8.69 12.36 11.74
C ARG A 193 -7.77 13.03 12.74
N THR A 194 -8.31 13.98 13.51
CA THR A 194 -7.68 14.44 14.73
C THR A 194 -7.41 13.21 15.61
N PRO A 195 -6.19 13.04 16.15
CA PRO A 195 -6.03 12.15 17.29
C PRO A 195 -6.98 12.70 18.34
N SER A 196 -7.95 11.88 18.75
CA SER A 196 -8.81 12.19 19.88
C SER A 196 -7.90 12.73 20.97
N SER A 197 -8.12 13.99 21.33
CA SER A 197 -7.50 14.61 22.48
C SER A 197 -7.55 13.61 23.62
N SER A 198 -6.41 13.46 24.28
CA SER A 198 -6.20 12.82 25.58
C SER A 198 -7.24 13.28 26.61
N SER A 199 -8.45 12.75 26.51
CA SER A 199 -9.43 12.70 27.58
C SER A 199 -9.30 11.30 28.16
N GLU A 200 -8.48 11.22 29.19
CA GLU A 200 -7.99 10.04 29.91
C GLU A 200 -9.08 9.24 30.65
N SER A 201 -10.37 9.36 30.27
CA SER A 201 -11.47 8.80 31.06
C SER A 201 -12.56 8.07 30.30
N ASP A 202 -12.51 7.99 28.96
CA ASP A 202 -13.46 7.18 28.19
C ASP A 202 -12.70 6.35 27.15
N GLU A 203 -12.10 5.24 27.57
CA GLU A 203 -11.73 4.17 26.63
C GLU A 203 -13.02 3.58 26.05
N PRO A 204 -13.42 3.90 24.80
CA PRO A 204 -14.54 3.22 24.19
C PRO A 204 -14.00 1.87 23.73
N ALA A 205 -14.34 0.82 24.48
CA ALA A 205 -14.03 -0.59 24.24
C ALA A 205 -13.42 -0.86 22.85
N GLN A 206 -12.10 -1.02 22.87
CA GLN A 206 -11.25 -1.41 21.75
C GLN A 206 -11.74 -2.75 21.17
N GLY A 207 -12.75 -2.70 20.31
CA GLY A 207 -13.47 -3.89 19.82
C GLY A 207 -14.93 -3.67 19.41
N SER A 208 -15.49 -2.47 19.57
CA SER A 208 -16.89 -2.23 19.17
C SER A 208 -17.09 -2.40 17.65
N VAL A 209 -17.93 -3.36 17.28
CA VAL A 209 -18.38 -3.64 15.90
C VAL A 209 -18.88 -2.37 15.21
N ALA A 210 -19.45 -1.43 15.97
CA ALA A 210 -19.92 -0.15 15.43
C ALA A 210 -18.78 0.70 14.85
N HIS A 211 -17.62 0.74 15.51
CA HIS A 211 -16.45 1.48 15.00
C HIS A 211 -15.89 0.82 13.73
N TRP A 212 -15.86 -0.52 13.69
CA TRP A 212 -15.47 -1.27 12.50
C TRP A 212 -16.44 -1.04 11.33
N ALA A 213 -17.74 -1.10 11.59
CA ALA A 213 -18.77 -0.87 10.58
C ALA A 213 -18.70 0.56 10.02
N TYR A 214 -18.51 1.55 10.90
CA TYR A 214 -18.30 2.94 10.49
C TYR A 214 -17.06 3.10 9.59
N PHE A 215 -15.94 2.47 9.98
CA PHE A 215 -14.74 2.47 9.14
C PHE A 215 -15.00 1.86 7.77
N MET A 216 -15.61 0.67 7.72
CA MET A 216 -15.94 -0.03 6.47
C MET A 216 -16.87 0.78 5.58
N PHE A 217 -17.94 1.35 6.14
CA PHE A 217 -18.85 2.23 5.42
C PHE A 217 -18.10 3.45 4.85
N SER A 218 -17.19 4.02 5.62
CA SER A 218 -16.33 5.12 5.17
C SER A 218 -15.46 4.73 3.96
N GLN A 219 -14.96 3.49 3.92
CA GLN A 219 -14.18 2.99 2.78
C GLN A 219 -15.07 2.74 1.55
N VAL A 220 -16.22 2.09 1.74
CA VAL A 220 -17.18 1.83 0.66
C VAL A 220 -17.64 3.14 0.03
N LEU A 221 -17.96 4.15 0.85
CA LEU A 221 -18.35 5.46 0.35
C LEU A 221 -17.25 6.11 -0.49
N ARG A 222 -15.97 5.99 -0.10
CA ARG A 222 -14.86 6.53 -0.90
C ARG A 222 -14.66 5.75 -2.21
N GLY A 223 -14.70 4.43 -2.15
CA GLY A 223 -14.67 3.59 -3.35
C GLY A 223 -15.80 3.95 -4.32
N PHE A 224 -17.00 4.21 -3.80
CA PHE A 224 -18.13 4.69 -4.59
C PHE A 224 -17.91 6.09 -5.18
N LEU A 225 -17.34 7.02 -4.41
CA LEU A 225 -17.02 8.36 -4.92
C LEU A 225 -16.00 8.31 -6.07
N VAL A 226 -15.03 7.38 -6.04
CA VAL A 226 -14.11 7.18 -7.17
C VAL A 226 -14.75 6.41 -8.33
N ALA A 227 -15.81 5.64 -8.06
CA ALA A 227 -16.60 5.01 -9.10
C ALA A 227 -17.30 6.02 -10.00
N ILE A 228 -17.70 7.19 -9.49
CA ILE A 228 -18.40 8.23 -10.27
C ILE A 228 -17.57 8.73 -11.47
N PRO A 229 -16.33 9.24 -11.30
CA PRO A 229 -15.51 9.66 -12.44
C PRO A 229 -15.14 8.47 -13.34
N SER A 230 -14.94 7.29 -12.77
CA SER A 230 -14.66 6.07 -13.54
C SER A 230 -15.86 5.68 -14.42
N PHE A 231 -17.07 5.81 -13.89
CA PHE A 231 -18.31 5.55 -14.62
C PHE A 231 -18.47 6.53 -15.78
N MET A 232 -18.26 7.83 -15.55
CA MET A 232 -18.27 8.84 -16.62
C MET A 232 -17.23 8.55 -17.70
N LEU A 233 -16.04 8.10 -17.31
CA LEU A 233 -14.94 7.82 -18.23
C LEU A 233 -15.15 6.54 -19.05
N PHE A 234 -15.60 5.46 -18.43
CA PHE A 234 -15.65 4.13 -19.07
C PHE A 234 -17.02 3.78 -19.64
N TRP A 235 -18.12 4.14 -18.97
CA TRP A 235 -19.45 3.68 -19.37
C TRP A 235 -19.85 4.23 -20.75
N GLY A 236 -19.67 5.53 -20.98
CA GLY A 236 -20.00 6.18 -22.26
C GLY A 236 -19.27 5.57 -23.45
N PRO A 237 -17.93 5.52 -23.45
CA PRO A 237 -17.16 4.87 -24.51
C PRO A 237 -17.53 3.39 -24.70
N CYS A 238 -17.77 2.64 -23.62
CA CYS A 238 -18.23 1.25 -23.72
C CYS A 238 -19.56 1.13 -24.47
N VAL A 239 -20.57 1.94 -24.10
CA VAL A 239 -21.86 1.99 -24.81
C VAL A 239 -21.67 2.42 -26.27
N GLY A 240 -20.81 3.40 -26.54
CA GLY A 240 -20.50 3.85 -27.90
C GLY A 240 -19.88 2.75 -28.76
N ILE A 241 -18.92 2.00 -28.22
CA ILE A 241 -18.29 0.86 -28.92
C ILE A 241 -19.31 -0.26 -29.15
N LEU A 242 -20.12 -0.57 -28.14
CA LEU A 242 -21.17 -1.60 -28.26
C LEU A 242 -22.22 -1.22 -29.31
N THR A 243 -22.65 0.04 -29.38
CA THR A 243 -23.59 0.48 -30.44
C THR A 243 -22.98 0.40 -31.85
N ALA A 244 -21.65 0.53 -31.98
CA ALA A 244 -20.96 0.38 -33.26
C ALA A 244 -20.82 -1.08 -33.72
N VAL A 245 -20.70 -2.02 -32.78
CA VAL A 245 -20.51 -3.46 -33.08
C VAL A 245 -21.84 -4.23 -33.10
N GLY A 246 -22.83 -3.81 -32.33
CA GLY A 246 -24.11 -4.51 -32.18
C GLY A 246 -25.01 -4.44 -33.42
N MET A 247 -25.83 -5.48 -33.60
CA MET A 247 -26.81 -5.51 -34.68
C MET A 247 -28.11 -4.85 -34.23
N ARG A 248 -28.56 -3.82 -34.96
CA ARG A 248 -29.79 -3.10 -34.63
C ARG A 248 -31.02 -3.98 -34.91
N SER A 249 -31.82 -4.26 -33.89
CA SER A 249 -33.07 -5.03 -33.99
C SER A 249 -34.08 -4.54 -32.95
N GLY A 250 -35.35 -4.37 -33.34
CA GLY A 250 -36.43 -4.05 -32.39
C GLY A 250 -36.25 -2.73 -31.61
N GLY A 251 -35.43 -1.79 -32.11
CA GLY A 251 -35.13 -0.54 -31.43
C GLY A 251 -33.97 -0.59 -30.42
N ASP A 252 -33.30 -1.74 -30.29
CA ASP A 252 -32.09 -1.92 -29.48
C ASP A 252 -30.96 -2.55 -30.32
N TRP A 253 -29.80 -2.75 -29.71
CA TRP A 253 -28.66 -3.46 -30.27
C TRP A 253 -28.56 -4.84 -29.63
N VAL A 254 -28.55 -5.86 -30.48
CA VAL A 254 -28.48 -7.26 -30.11
C VAL A 254 -27.09 -7.80 -30.40
N PHE A 255 -26.60 -8.66 -29.52
CA PHE A 255 -25.29 -9.30 -29.63
C PHE A 255 -25.44 -10.82 -29.67
N GLU A 256 -24.53 -11.46 -30.40
CA GLU A 256 -24.40 -12.90 -30.33
C GLU A 256 -23.90 -13.33 -28.96
N ALA A 257 -24.33 -14.52 -28.53
CA ALA A 257 -23.99 -15.07 -27.23
C ALA A 257 -22.50 -15.35 -27.06
N THR A 258 -21.78 -15.55 -28.16
CA THR A 258 -20.41 -16.00 -28.13
C THR A 258 -19.43 -14.86 -28.40
N TRP A 259 -18.46 -14.73 -27.51
CA TRP A 259 -17.26 -13.91 -27.58
C TRP A 259 -17.46 -12.41 -27.40
N ALA A 260 -18.49 -11.80 -28.00
CA ALA A 260 -18.65 -10.35 -27.92
C ALA A 260 -18.88 -9.86 -26.46
N PRO A 261 -19.82 -10.44 -25.68
CA PRO A 261 -20.02 -10.05 -24.29
C PRO A 261 -18.82 -10.37 -23.39
N GLU A 262 -18.16 -11.50 -23.59
CA GLU A 262 -17.05 -11.95 -22.76
C GLU A 262 -15.78 -11.13 -23.00
N ILE A 263 -15.44 -10.86 -24.27
CA ILE A 263 -14.32 -9.98 -24.61
C ILE A 263 -14.59 -8.56 -24.12
N PHE A 264 -15.83 -8.08 -24.29
CA PHE A 264 -16.23 -6.78 -23.76
C PHE A 264 -15.97 -6.69 -22.25
N LYS A 265 -16.39 -7.72 -21.50
CA LYS A 265 -16.21 -7.77 -20.04
C LYS A 265 -14.75 -7.92 -19.62
N PHE A 266 -13.97 -8.70 -20.35
CA PHE A 266 -12.53 -8.77 -20.16
C PHE A 266 -11.87 -7.41 -20.28
N LEU A 267 -12.15 -6.70 -21.38
CA LEU A 267 -11.57 -5.38 -21.65
C LEU A 267 -12.06 -4.33 -20.66
N LEU A 268 -13.35 -4.31 -20.32
CA LEU A 268 -13.90 -3.39 -19.34
C LEU A 268 -13.23 -3.58 -17.97
N GLY A 269 -13.22 -4.81 -17.44
CA GLY A 269 -12.61 -5.11 -16.15
C GLY A 269 -11.09 -4.85 -16.14
N GLY A 270 -10.41 -5.25 -17.21
CA GLY A 270 -8.97 -5.07 -17.38
C GLY A 270 -8.57 -3.60 -17.48
N LEU A 271 -9.17 -2.82 -18.39
CA LEU A 271 -8.83 -1.41 -18.56
C LEU A 271 -9.22 -0.57 -17.34
N LEU A 272 -10.35 -0.89 -16.70
CA LEU A 272 -10.77 -0.21 -15.48
C LEU A 272 -9.75 -0.44 -14.35
N SER A 273 -9.31 -1.68 -14.14
CA SER A 273 -8.27 -1.96 -13.13
C SER A 273 -6.92 -1.35 -13.51
N LEU A 274 -6.46 -1.49 -14.76
CA LEU A 274 -5.22 -0.88 -15.25
C LEU A 274 -5.09 0.61 -14.89
N VAL A 275 -6.21 1.34 -14.90
CA VAL A 275 -6.26 2.74 -14.49
C VAL A 275 -6.41 2.90 -12.98
N GLN A 276 -7.32 2.16 -12.34
CA GLN A 276 -7.68 2.37 -10.93
C GLN A 276 -6.65 1.87 -9.92
N THR A 277 -6.13 0.65 -10.08
CA THR A 277 -5.26 0.02 -9.08
C THR A 277 -3.95 0.80 -8.89
N PRO A 278 -3.22 1.26 -9.93
CA PRO A 278 -2.05 2.12 -9.73
C PRO A 278 -2.38 3.43 -8.99
N LEU A 279 -3.53 4.04 -9.30
CA LEU A 279 -3.97 5.27 -8.66
C LEU A 279 -4.28 5.07 -7.18
N PHE A 280 -4.92 3.95 -6.83
CA PHE A 280 -5.24 3.61 -5.45
C PHE A 280 -3.98 3.23 -4.67
N ALA A 281 -3.09 2.44 -5.26
CA ALA A 281 -1.80 2.12 -4.67
C ALA A 281 -1.00 3.38 -4.36
N LEU A 282 -0.88 4.29 -5.33
CA LEU A 282 -0.23 5.59 -5.13
C LEU A 282 -0.90 6.41 -4.02
N PHE A 283 -2.22 6.49 -4.02
CA PHE A 283 -2.97 7.18 -2.97
C PHE A 283 -2.61 6.65 -1.57
N TRP A 284 -2.60 5.33 -1.39
CA TRP A 284 -2.29 4.72 -0.08
C TRP A 284 -0.83 4.91 0.32
N LEU A 285 0.11 4.80 -0.62
CA LEU A 285 1.54 5.04 -0.37
C LEU A 285 1.84 6.49 0.02
N VAL A 286 1.21 7.46 -0.64
CA VAL A 286 1.33 8.90 -0.32
C VAL A 286 0.74 9.19 1.04
N ARG A 287 -0.46 8.67 1.30
CA ARG A 287 -1.14 8.82 2.59
C ARG A 287 -0.33 8.24 3.74
N ALA A 288 0.35 7.12 3.52
CA ALA A 288 1.29 6.55 4.49
C ALA A 288 2.50 7.46 4.73
N GLY A 289 3.07 8.06 3.67
CA GLY A 289 4.17 9.01 3.78
C GLY A 289 3.82 10.24 4.61
N TRP A 290 2.63 10.81 4.42
CA TRP A 290 2.13 11.91 5.25
C TRP A 290 1.98 11.51 6.73
N ALA A 291 1.49 10.30 6.98
CA ALA A 291 1.30 9.80 8.35
C ALA A 291 2.64 9.62 9.08
N VAL A 292 3.70 9.20 8.39
CA VAL A 292 5.05 9.08 8.96
C VAL A 292 5.66 10.45 9.25
N ARG A 293 5.65 11.38 8.26
CA ARG A 293 6.17 12.74 8.44
C ARG A 293 5.52 13.51 9.58
N THR A 294 4.20 13.36 9.74
CA THR A 294 3.46 14.05 10.83
C THR A 294 3.93 13.56 12.21
N ARG A 295 4.34 12.29 12.33
CA ARG A 295 4.89 11.75 13.59
C ARG A 295 6.30 12.26 13.86
N GLU A 296 7.15 12.31 12.84
CA GLU A 296 8.52 12.85 12.97
C GLU A 296 8.49 14.31 13.48
N VAL A 297 7.58 15.13 12.94
CA VAL A 297 7.37 16.51 13.41
C VAL A 297 6.88 16.53 14.87
N ALA A 298 5.92 15.69 15.25
CA ALA A 298 5.41 15.66 16.62
C ALA A 298 6.46 15.23 17.65
N VAL A 299 7.32 14.25 17.31
CA VAL A 299 8.43 13.80 18.17
C VAL A 299 9.52 14.87 18.24
N GLY A 300 9.86 15.51 17.12
CA GLY A 300 10.85 16.58 17.06
C GLY A 300 10.45 17.81 17.88
N VAL A 301 9.16 18.16 17.92
CA VAL A 301 8.65 19.28 18.74
C VAL A 301 8.64 18.93 20.23
N GLY A 302 8.28 17.68 20.60
CA GLY A 302 8.30 17.23 21.99
C GLY A 302 9.69 17.03 22.60
N GLY A 303 10.73 16.89 21.77
CA GLY A 303 12.12 16.72 22.21
C GLY A 303 12.86 18.01 22.55
N VAL A 304 12.33 19.18 22.18
CA VAL A 304 12.99 20.48 22.38
C VAL A 304 12.57 21.17 23.68
N GLU A 305 11.48 20.75 24.32
CA GLU A 305 11.01 21.32 25.60
C GLU A 305 11.63 20.64 26.85
N GLY A 306 12.64 19.78 26.67
CA GLY A 306 13.24 18.98 27.73
C GLY A 306 14.73 19.24 28.01
N VAL A 307 15.30 20.37 27.57
CA VAL A 307 16.71 20.74 27.82
C VAL A 307 16.78 22.09 28.53
#